data_AF-A0A351MLB9-F1
#
_entry.id   AF-A0A351MLB9-F1
#
_cell.length_a   1.000
_cell.length_b   1.000
_cell.length_c   1.000
_cell.angle_alpha   90.00
_cell.angle_beta   90.00
_cell.angle_gamma   90.00
#
_symmetry.space_group_name_H-M   'P 1'
#
loop_
_entity.id
_entity.type
_entity.pdbx_description
1 polymer ?
#
loop_
_entity_poly.entity_id
_entity_poly.type
_entity_poly.pdbx_seq_one_letter_code
_entity_poly.pdbx_strand_id
1 'polypeptide(L)'
;MLTAKVTLDRDFVLDRVDPRLFGGFAEHLGRCIYGGLYEPDHPTADQHGFRRDVLELVRELDMPVMRYPGGNFVSGYRWEDGVGPRDQRPARLDLAWKTTEPNLFGTNEFVDWCRAAGSAPMLAVNLGTRGPAEARELFEYCNHPAGTQLSDLRRAHGWEAPHDIKLWCLGNEVDGTWQMGHKTAQEYGRAACEAAKLMRWTDPRVELVVCGSSFRGMSTFASWEREVLEHTFDHVDYVSIHSYYGNQNGDTASFLTRPDEMSEFIDEVVATVDHVAAQRRSRKRIMLSFDEWNVWFHSHDDRRKYDIKDWD
;
A
#
# COMPACT_ATOMS: atom_id res chain seq x y z
N MET A 1 -4.60 -45.25 -4.42
CA MET A 1 -5.38 -44.03 -4.16
C MET A 1 -4.66 -43.26 -3.07
N LEU A 2 -4.46 -41.95 -3.26
CA LEU A 2 -4.04 -41.09 -2.16
C LEU A 2 -5.25 -40.93 -1.22
N THR A 3 -5.03 -41.11 0.07
CA THR A 3 -6.07 -40.95 1.09
C THR A 3 -5.67 -39.78 1.98
N ALA A 4 -6.52 -38.75 2.06
CA ALA A 4 -6.33 -37.62 2.96
C ALA A 4 -7.32 -37.69 4.13
N LYS A 5 -6.88 -37.31 5.34
CA LYS A 5 -7.71 -37.21 6.54
C LYS A 5 -7.59 -35.81 7.11
N VAL A 6 -8.72 -35.12 7.27
CA VAL A 6 -8.83 -33.81 7.90
C VAL A 6 -9.63 -33.96 9.20
N THR A 7 -9.18 -33.32 10.28
CA THR A 7 -9.90 -33.28 11.57
C THR A 7 -10.18 -31.82 11.90
N LEU A 8 -11.44 -31.52 12.25
CA LEU A 8 -11.89 -30.18 12.61
C LEU A 8 -12.26 -30.19 14.10
N ASP A 9 -11.50 -29.47 14.91
CA ASP A 9 -11.73 -29.32 16.34
C ASP A 9 -11.96 -27.84 16.67
N ARG A 10 -13.13 -27.53 17.24
CA ARG A 10 -13.52 -26.16 17.57
C ARG A 10 -12.69 -25.56 18.71
N ASP A 11 -12.05 -26.41 19.52
CA ASP A 11 -11.23 -25.99 20.66
C ASP A 11 -9.75 -25.78 20.24
N PHE A 12 -9.36 -26.23 19.04
CA PHE A 12 -8.04 -25.98 18.45
C PHE A 12 -8.06 -24.68 17.60
N VAL A 13 -8.29 -23.55 18.27
CA VAL A 13 -8.39 -22.23 17.62
C VAL A 13 -7.00 -21.66 17.35
N LEU A 14 -6.76 -21.17 16.13
CA LEU A 14 -5.55 -20.42 15.78
C LEU A 14 -5.65 -18.96 16.23
N ASP A 15 -6.56 -18.19 15.65
CA ASP A 15 -6.86 -16.80 16.05
C ASP A 15 -8.20 -16.34 15.43
N ARG A 16 -8.64 -15.12 15.77
CA ARG A 16 -9.71 -14.42 15.10
C ARG A 16 -9.21 -13.88 13.76
N VAL A 17 -9.95 -14.16 12.69
CA VAL A 17 -9.69 -13.59 11.36
C VAL A 17 -9.92 -12.08 11.40
N ASP A 18 -8.87 -11.30 11.10
CA ASP A 18 -8.98 -9.87 10.85
C ASP A 18 -9.55 -9.68 9.43
N PRO A 19 -10.69 -8.97 9.27
CA PRO A 19 -11.27 -8.74 7.95
C PRO A 19 -10.29 -8.10 6.95
N ARG A 20 -9.31 -7.32 7.42
CA ARG A 20 -8.32 -6.64 6.56
C ARG A 20 -7.43 -7.61 5.76
N LEU A 21 -7.44 -8.90 6.08
CA LEU A 21 -6.83 -9.95 5.25
C LEU A 21 -7.43 -10.02 3.83
N PHE A 22 -8.67 -9.56 3.66
CA PHE A 22 -9.38 -9.55 2.37
C PHE A 22 -9.28 -8.19 1.66
N GLY A 23 -8.20 -7.44 1.91
CA GLY A 23 -7.97 -6.12 1.32
C GLY A 23 -7.68 -6.15 -0.18
N GLY A 24 -7.85 -4.99 -0.81
CA GLY A 24 -7.44 -4.71 -2.18
C GLY A 24 -6.32 -3.67 -2.25
N PHE A 25 -5.80 -3.47 -3.45
CA PHE A 25 -4.75 -2.50 -3.72
C PHE A 25 -4.98 -1.81 -5.07
N ALA A 26 -4.97 -0.47 -5.06
CA ALA A 26 -5.14 0.38 -6.23
C ALA A 26 -3.95 1.33 -6.38
N GLU A 27 -3.21 1.16 -7.46
CA GLU A 27 -2.09 2.03 -7.83
C GLU A 27 -2.45 2.88 -9.05
N HIS A 28 -1.86 4.07 -9.16
CA HIS A 28 -1.76 4.79 -10.44
C HIS A 28 -0.83 4.04 -11.40
N LEU A 29 -1.31 2.90 -11.91
CA LEU A 29 -0.62 1.98 -12.79
C LEU A 29 -1.56 1.55 -13.91
N GLY A 30 -1.19 1.87 -15.14
CA GLY A 30 -1.91 1.48 -16.34
C GLY A 30 -3.37 1.95 -16.31
N ARG A 31 -4.31 1.01 -16.24
CA ARG A 31 -5.76 1.29 -16.24
C ARG A 31 -6.44 0.97 -14.92
N CYS A 32 -5.69 0.87 -13.82
CA CYS A 32 -6.27 0.60 -12.51
C CYS A 32 -7.20 1.76 -12.11
N ILE A 33 -6.69 3.00 -12.11
CA ILE A 33 -7.48 4.20 -11.84
C ILE A 33 -8.22 4.66 -13.11
N TYR A 34 -7.49 5.15 -14.11
CA TYR A 34 -8.07 5.74 -15.33
C TYR A 34 -8.55 4.65 -16.29
N GLY A 35 -9.85 4.66 -16.60
CA GLY A 35 -10.50 3.60 -17.37
C GLY A 35 -10.76 2.32 -16.57
N GLY A 36 -10.49 2.35 -15.25
CA GLY A 36 -10.80 1.30 -14.29
C GLY A 36 -11.78 1.83 -13.24
N LEU A 37 -11.27 2.25 -12.07
CA LEU A 37 -12.10 2.81 -11.00
C LEU A 37 -12.81 4.12 -11.41
N TYR A 38 -12.13 4.93 -12.23
CA TYR A 38 -12.54 6.28 -12.60
C TYR A 38 -12.54 6.46 -14.13
N GLU A 39 -13.72 6.75 -14.67
CA GLU A 39 -13.94 6.92 -16.12
C GLU A 39 -15.20 7.79 -16.33
N PRO A 40 -15.08 9.13 -16.25
CA PRO A 40 -16.24 10.04 -16.23
C PRO A 40 -17.20 9.91 -17.41
N ASP A 41 -16.68 9.57 -18.59
CA ASP A 41 -17.48 9.46 -19.81
C ASP A 41 -18.12 8.07 -20.00
N HIS A 42 -17.92 7.14 -19.06
CA HIS A 42 -18.48 5.80 -19.17
C HIS A 42 -20.01 5.79 -18.92
N PRO A 43 -20.81 5.00 -19.67
CA PRO A 43 -22.26 4.92 -19.48
C PRO A 43 -22.75 4.60 -18.06
N THR A 44 -21.91 3.91 -17.26
CA THR A 44 -22.23 3.54 -15.87
C THR A 44 -21.62 4.49 -14.83
N ALA A 45 -20.86 5.51 -15.25
CA ALA A 45 -20.25 6.46 -14.33
C ALA A 45 -21.31 7.17 -13.46
N ASP A 46 -20.98 7.42 -12.20
CA ASP A 46 -21.77 8.29 -11.33
C ASP A 46 -21.36 9.77 -11.49
N GLN A 47 -21.97 10.65 -10.69
CA GLN A 47 -21.70 12.09 -10.72
C GLN A 47 -20.25 12.47 -10.35
N HIS A 48 -19.51 11.57 -9.69
CA HIS A 48 -18.12 11.78 -9.33
C HIS A 48 -17.15 11.27 -10.41
N GLY A 49 -17.67 10.52 -11.40
CA GLY A 49 -16.92 9.84 -12.45
C GLY A 49 -16.52 8.40 -12.10
N PHE A 50 -17.05 7.86 -11.00
CA PHE A 50 -16.74 6.49 -10.57
C PHE A 50 -17.60 5.49 -11.34
N ARG A 51 -16.97 4.41 -11.79
CA ARG A 51 -17.65 3.30 -12.48
C ARG A 51 -18.56 2.53 -11.51
N ARG A 52 -19.88 2.69 -11.61
CA ARG A 52 -20.83 2.04 -10.70
C ARG A 52 -20.81 0.51 -10.76
N ASP A 53 -20.63 -0.06 -11.94
CA ASP A 53 -20.54 -1.50 -12.12
C ASP A 53 -19.22 -2.07 -11.59
N VAL A 54 -18.12 -1.30 -11.63
CA VAL A 54 -16.87 -1.66 -10.93
C VAL A 54 -17.06 -1.58 -9.41
N LEU A 55 -17.72 -0.54 -8.91
CA LEU A 55 -18.07 -0.42 -7.48
C LEU A 55 -18.95 -1.59 -7.00
N GLU A 56 -19.91 -2.03 -7.82
CA GLU A 56 -20.74 -3.20 -7.52
C GLU A 56 -19.91 -4.48 -7.39
N LEU A 57 -18.97 -4.71 -8.31
CA LEU A 57 -18.05 -5.86 -8.23
C LEU A 57 -17.16 -5.80 -6.99
N VAL A 58 -16.62 -4.62 -6.63
CA VAL A 58 -15.79 -4.47 -5.42
C VAL A 58 -16.61 -4.72 -4.16
N ARG A 59 -17.86 -4.25 -4.10
CA ARG A 59 -18.78 -4.53 -2.99
C ARG A 59 -19.12 -6.02 -2.90
N GLU A 60 -19.27 -6.71 -4.03
CA GLU A 60 -19.48 -8.16 -4.05
C GLU A 60 -18.29 -8.92 -3.46
N LEU A 61 -17.07 -8.43 -3.70
CA LEU A 61 -15.85 -8.99 -3.12
C LEU A 61 -15.68 -8.67 -1.62
N ASP A 62 -16.50 -7.78 -1.06
CA ASP A 62 -16.49 -7.35 0.35
C ASP A 62 -15.09 -6.92 0.84
N MET A 63 -14.38 -6.14 0.01
CA MET A 63 -13.01 -5.68 0.32
C MET A 63 -13.04 -4.62 1.43
N PRO A 64 -12.61 -4.91 2.67
CA PRO A 64 -12.80 -4.00 3.78
C PRO A 64 -11.73 -2.90 3.85
N VAL A 65 -10.62 -3.06 3.13
CA VAL A 65 -9.53 -2.08 3.05
C VAL A 65 -8.99 -2.01 1.63
N MET A 66 -8.60 -0.81 1.18
CA MET A 66 -7.99 -0.58 -0.13
C MET A 66 -6.72 0.28 0.02
N ARG A 67 -5.57 -0.25 -0.39
CA ARG A 67 -4.28 0.47 -0.39
C ARG A 67 -4.16 1.42 -1.59
N TYR A 68 -3.57 2.61 -1.39
CA TYR A 68 -3.42 3.70 -2.40
C TYR A 68 -2.33 4.71 -1.95
N PRO A 69 -1.71 5.56 -2.81
CA PRO A 69 -1.80 5.66 -4.27
C PRO A 69 -0.90 4.70 -5.04
N GLY A 70 -0.20 3.83 -4.33
CA GLY A 70 0.58 2.84 -5.03
C GLY A 70 1.42 1.94 -4.16
N GLY A 71 2.16 1.16 -4.93
CA GLY A 71 3.51 0.70 -4.68
C GLY A 71 4.46 1.71 -5.32
N ASN A 72 5.14 1.35 -6.41
CA ASN A 72 6.25 2.14 -7.00
C ASN A 72 5.92 3.62 -7.26
N PHE A 73 4.69 3.92 -7.71
CA PHE A 73 4.22 5.26 -8.02
C PHE A 73 4.42 6.25 -6.87
N VAL A 74 4.16 5.81 -5.62
CA VAL A 74 4.18 6.72 -4.45
C VAL A 74 5.56 7.30 -4.19
N SER A 75 6.63 6.60 -4.56
CA SER A 75 8.02 7.00 -4.31
C SER A 75 8.45 8.27 -5.08
N GLY A 76 7.72 8.63 -6.14
CA GLY A 76 7.89 9.88 -6.91
C GLY A 76 6.76 10.89 -6.73
N TYR A 77 5.72 10.55 -5.96
CA TYR A 77 4.45 11.28 -5.96
C TYR A 77 4.44 12.49 -5.01
N ARG A 78 3.81 13.58 -5.45
CA ARG A 78 3.49 14.75 -4.63
C ARG A 78 1.99 14.82 -4.40
N TRP A 79 1.55 14.52 -3.18
CA TRP A 79 0.13 14.43 -2.84
C TRP A 79 -0.65 15.73 -3.11
N GLU A 80 0.02 16.88 -3.04
CA GLU A 80 -0.55 18.20 -3.32
C GLU A 80 -0.99 18.34 -4.78
N ASP A 81 -0.31 17.66 -5.70
CA ASP A 81 -0.66 17.69 -7.13
C ASP A 81 -2.02 17.00 -7.36
N GLY A 82 -2.48 16.13 -6.44
CA GLY A 82 -3.75 15.40 -6.51
C GLY A 82 -4.91 15.99 -5.69
N VAL A 83 -4.80 17.22 -5.17
CA VAL A 83 -5.90 17.87 -4.41
C VAL A 83 -6.26 19.24 -5.00
N GLY A 84 -7.37 19.83 -4.55
CA GLY A 84 -7.85 21.11 -5.05
C GLY A 84 -8.61 21.01 -6.39
N PRO A 85 -8.91 22.16 -7.03
CA PRO A 85 -9.65 22.20 -8.29
C PRO A 85 -8.95 21.38 -9.40
N ARG A 86 -9.66 20.43 -10.00
CA ARG A 86 -9.08 19.48 -10.97
C ARG A 86 -8.44 20.17 -12.19
N ASP A 87 -8.98 21.30 -12.61
CA ASP A 87 -8.49 22.13 -13.72
C ASP A 87 -7.17 22.85 -13.43
N GLN A 88 -6.75 22.90 -12.16
CA GLN A 88 -5.49 23.50 -11.72
C GLN A 88 -4.43 22.46 -11.34
N ARG A 89 -4.78 21.17 -11.35
CA ARG A 89 -3.86 20.08 -11.02
C ARG A 89 -2.88 19.86 -12.17
N PRO A 90 -1.57 19.70 -11.88
CA PRO A 90 -0.57 19.56 -12.92
C PRO A 90 -0.48 18.12 -13.42
N ALA A 91 -0.25 17.94 -14.71
CA ALA A 91 0.26 16.68 -15.22
C ALA A 91 1.71 16.46 -14.76
N ARG A 92 2.05 15.22 -14.41
CA ARG A 92 3.37 14.81 -13.93
C ARG A 92 3.86 13.57 -14.65
N LEU A 93 5.17 13.45 -14.70
CA LEU A 93 5.87 12.30 -15.22
C LEU A 93 5.99 11.24 -14.11
N ASP A 94 5.25 10.13 -14.22
CA ASP A 94 5.46 8.94 -13.39
C ASP A 94 6.62 8.07 -13.91
N LEU A 95 7.76 8.17 -13.25
CA LEU A 95 8.98 7.45 -13.65
C LEU A 95 8.91 5.94 -13.33
N ALA A 96 8.01 5.49 -12.45
CA ALA A 96 7.87 4.07 -12.13
C ALA A 96 7.33 3.29 -13.33
N TRP A 97 6.25 3.80 -13.93
CA TRP A 97 5.57 3.12 -15.03
C TRP A 97 5.74 3.81 -16.38
N LYS A 98 6.49 4.91 -16.42
CA LYS A 98 6.75 5.71 -17.64
C LYS A 98 5.44 6.21 -18.27
N THR A 99 4.54 6.73 -17.44
CA THR A 99 3.22 7.26 -17.86
C THR A 99 3.00 8.71 -17.39
N THR A 100 2.26 9.50 -18.17
CA THR A 100 1.96 10.88 -17.78
C THR A 100 0.75 10.84 -16.86
N GLU A 101 0.94 11.15 -15.58
CA GLU A 101 -0.10 11.20 -14.56
C GLU A 101 -0.84 12.55 -14.63
N PRO A 102 -2.13 12.60 -15.01
CA PRO A 102 -2.86 13.84 -15.15
C PRO A 102 -3.38 14.41 -13.82
N ASN A 103 -3.31 13.64 -12.72
CA ASN A 103 -3.78 13.99 -11.36
C ASN A 103 -5.29 14.31 -11.26
N LEU A 104 -6.12 13.79 -12.17
CA LEU A 104 -7.57 14.00 -12.13
C LEU A 104 -8.24 13.25 -10.98
N PHE A 105 -7.59 12.21 -10.46
CA PHE A 105 -8.03 11.40 -9.33
C PHE A 105 -6.93 11.39 -8.26
N GLY A 106 -7.20 11.98 -7.09
CA GLY A 106 -6.24 12.06 -6.00
C GLY A 106 -6.80 11.60 -4.66
N THR A 107 -6.18 12.04 -3.57
CA THR A 107 -6.50 11.56 -2.21
C THR A 107 -7.97 11.75 -1.86
N ASN A 108 -8.56 12.91 -2.16
CA ASN A 108 -9.96 13.17 -1.81
C ASN A 108 -10.93 12.28 -2.60
N GLU A 109 -10.71 12.17 -3.92
CA GLU A 109 -11.53 11.30 -4.78
C GLU A 109 -11.41 9.83 -4.38
N PHE A 110 -10.22 9.36 -4.02
CA PHE A 110 -10.01 7.99 -3.54
C PHE A 110 -10.78 7.70 -2.24
N VAL A 111 -10.78 8.63 -1.29
CA VAL A 111 -11.53 8.45 -0.03
C VAL A 111 -13.03 8.39 -0.31
N ASP A 112 -13.57 9.22 -1.19
CA ASP A 112 -14.98 9.15 -1.60
C ASP A 112 -15.29 7.84 -2.34
N TRP A 113 -14.37 7.37 -3.19
CA TRP A 113 -14.50 6.08 -3.85
C TRP A 113 -14.53 4.93 -2.83
N CYS A 114 -13.64 4.93 -1.82
CA CYS A 114 -13.64 3.94 -0.74
C CYS A 114 -14.96 3.96 0.04
N ARG A 115 -15.49 5.16 0.38
CA ARG A 115 -16.79 5.29 1.03
C ARG A 115 -17.91 4.70 0.18
N ALA A 116 -17.88 4.93 -1.13
CA ALA A 116 -18.84 4.31 -2.05
C ALA A 116 -18.66 2.79 -2.11
N ALA A 117 -17.43 2.28 -2.13
CA ALA A 117 -17.14 0.84 -2.18
C ALA A 117 -17.46 0.09 -0.88
N GLY A 118 -17.62 0.80 0.25
CA GLY A 118 -17.73 0.18 1.57
C GLY A 118 -16.38 -0.23 2.15
N SER A 119 -15.28 0.30 1.62
CA SER A 119 -13.91 0.00 2.04
C SER A 119 -13.32 1.13 2.90
N ALA A 120 -12.37 0.79 3.77
CA ALA A 120 -11.53 1.76 4.45
C ALA A 120 -10.27 2.08 3.60
N PRO A 121 -9.81 3.34 3.53
CA PRO A 121 -8.55 3.67 2.86
C PRO A 121 -7.33 3.26 3.71
N MET A 122 -6.31 2.74 3.03
CA MET A 122 -4.95 2.56 3.55
C MET A 122 -3.99 3.39 2.69
N LEU A 123 -3.39 4.44 3.25
CA LEU A 123 -2.60 5.39 2.45
C LEU A 123 -1.09 5.21 2.58
N ALA A 124 -0.39 5.18 1.46
CA ALA A 124 1.06 5.25 1.42
C ALA A 124 1.56 6.71 1.30
N VAL A 125 2.60 7.05 2.06
CA VAL A 125 3.29 8.34 1.96
C VAL A 125 4.58 8.19 1.15
N ASN A 126 4.98 9.25 0.43
CA ASN A 126 6.23 9.24 -0.32
C ASN A 126 7.44 9.36 0.63
N LEU A 127 8.20 8.27 0.80
CA LEU A 127 9.52 8.27 1.44
C LEU A 127 10.66 7.96 0.46
N GLY A 128 10.39 7.95 -0.85
CA GLY A 128 11.42 7.81 -1.88
C GLY A 128 12.15 9.14 -2.10
N THR A 129 11.42 10.09 -2.68
CA THR A 129 11.91 11.44 -3.05
C THR A 129 11.47 12.53 -2.08
N ARG A 130 10.61 12.21 -1.11
CA ARG A 130 10.19 13.09 0.00
C ARG A 130 10.47 12.44 1.35
N GLY A 131 10.02 13.05 2.45
CA GLY A 131 10.37 12.59 3.78
C GLY A 131 9.33 12.83 4.87
N PRO A 132 9.78 12.80 6.14
CA PRO A 132 8.91 12.88 7.31
C PRO A 132 8.00 14.11 7.38
N ALA A 133 8.48 15.27 6.92
CA ALA A 133 7.71 16.51 6.97
C ALA A 133 6.45 16.40 6.11
N GLU A 134 6.60 15.86 4.90
CA GLU A 134 5.53 15.84 3.92
C GLU A 134 4.55 14.68 4.16
N ALA A 135 5.04 13.59 4.76
CA ALA A 135 4.18 12.56 5.34
C ALA A 135 3.26 13.14 6.43
N ARG A 136 3.81 13.94 7.36
CA ARG A 136 3.05 14.62 8.41
C ARG A 136 2.06 15.64 7.84
N GLU A 137 2.44 16.37 6.80
CA GLU A 137 1.55 17.33 6.13
C GLU A 137 0.33 16.65 5.50
N LEU A 138 0.54 15.57 4.73
CA LEU A 138 -0.57 14.78 4.19
C LEU A 138 -1.45 14.21 5.31
N PHE A 139 -0.83 13.70 6.37
CA PHE A 139 -1.55 13.17 7.53
C PHE A 139 -2.40 14.24 8.23
N GLU A 140 -1.86 15.45 8.43
CA GLU A 140 -2.61 16.58 8.99
C GLU A 140 -3.77 16.99 8.08
N TYR A 141 -3.53 17.12 6.77
CA TYR A 141 -4.55 17.44 5.78
C TYR A 141 -5.73 16.45 5.86
N CYS A 142 -5.42 15.15 5.92
CA CYS A 142 -6.43 14.09 5.96
C CYS A 142 -7.17 13.99 7.31
N ASN A 143 -6.47 14.13 8.44
CA ASN A 143 -7.00 13.69 9.73
C ASN A 143 -7.28 14.83 10.73
N HIS A 144 -6.64 15.99 10.60
CA HIS A 144 -6.85 17.07 11.56
C HIS A 144 -8.20 17.77 11.34
N PRO A 145 -9.01 18.01 12.39
CA PRO A 145 -10.38 18.51 12.21
C PRO A 145 -10.48 19.85 11.46
N ALA A 146 -9.85 20.92 11.98
CA ALA A 146 -9.91 22.28 11.43
C ALA A 146 -8.93 23.22 12.16
N GLY A 147 -8.75 24.44 11.66
CA GLY A 147 -8.03 25.51 12.35
C GLY A 147 -6.52 25.53 12.13
N THR A 148 -6.04 24.73 11.18
CA THR A 148 -4.66 24.75 10.67
C THR A 148 -4.67 24.97 9.17
N GLN A 149 -3.55 25.43 8.60
CA GLN A 149 -3.45 25.67 7.16
C GLN A 149 -3.87 24.44 6.34
N LEU A 150 -3.45 23.23 6.72
CA LEU A 150 -3.71 22.02 5.92
C LEU A 150 -5.12 21.45 6.15
N SER A 151 -5.63 21.49 7.38
CA SER A 151 -7.01 21.08 7.65
C SER A 151 -8.02 22.04 6.99
N ASP A 152 -7.78 23.34 7.05
CA ASP A 152 -8.64 24.33 6.39
C ASP A 152 -8.47 24.30 4.86
N LEU A 153 -7.31 23.90 4.34
CA LEU A 153 -7.13 23.63 2.92
C LEU A 153 -8.03 22.46 2.44
N ARG A 154 -8.10 21.34 3.19
CA ARG A 154 -9.02 20.23 2.87
C ARG A 154 -10.47 20.72 2.83
N ARG A 155 -10.86 21.53 3.80
CA ARG A 155 -12.20 22.12 3.89
C ARG A 155 -12.49 23.04 2.70
N ALA A 156 -11.53 23.89 2.32
CA ALA A 156 -11.63 24.76 1.15
C ALA A 156 -11.72 23.98 -0.17
N HIS A 157 -11.16 22.76 -0.22
CA HIS A 157 -11.32 21.85 -1.35
C HIS A 157 -12.69 21.16 -1.41
N GLY A 158 -13.55 21.33 -0.40
CA GLY A 158 -14.91 20.78 -0.37
C GLY A 158 -15.13 19.63 0.63
N TRP A 159 -14.10 19.20 1.37
CA TRP A 159 -14.21 18.14 2.36
C TRP A 159 -14.14 18.69 3.79
N GLU A 160 -15.31 19.07 4.32
CA GLU A 160 -15.43 19.72 5.62
C GLU A 160 -14.92 18.82 6.76
N ALA A 161 -15.43 17.59 6.84
CA ALA A 161 -15.00 16.61 7.83
C ALA A 161 -13.61 16.03 7.48
N PRO A 162 -12.78 15.66 8.48
CA PRO A 162 -11.57 14.90 8.22
C PRO A 162 -11.91 13.55 7.58
N HIS A 163 -10.97 13.04 6.80
CA HIS A 163 -11.07 11.71 6.19
C HIS A 163 -10.94 10.58 7.22
N ASP A 164 -10.34 10.86 8.38
CA ASP A 164 -10.13 9.93 9.53
C ASP A 164 -9.47 8.60 9.11
N ILE A 165 -8.42 8.70 8.30
CA ILE A 165 -7.70 7.54 7.75
C ILE A 165 -6.82 6.95 8.84
N LYS A 166 -7.04 5.67 9.18
CA LYS A 166 -6.35 5.02 10.29
C LYS A 166 -5.04 4.34 9.88
N LEU A 167 -5.03 3.66 8.74
CA LEU A 167 -3.93 2.79 8.33
C LEU A 167 -3.05 3.47 7.27
N TRP A 168 -1.75 3.53 7.52
CA TRP A 168 -0.81 4.19 6.61
C TRP A 168 0.49 3.40 6.38
N CYS A 169 0.96 3.36 5.13
CA CYS A 169 2.25 2.81 4.75
C CYS A 169 3.32 3.90 4.72
N LEU A 170 4.46 3.62 5.35
CA LEU A 170 5.63 4.49 5.36
C LEU A 170 6.50 4.24 4.12
N GLY A 171 6.06 4.67 2.94
CA GLY A 171 6.77 4.43 1.67
C GLY A 171 6.34 3.14 0.94
N ASN A 172 7.18 2.70 0.02
CA ASN A 172 7.02 1.45 -0.73
C ASN A 172 8.38 0.84 -1.14
N GLU A 173 8.63 -0.44 -0.82
CA GLU A 173 9.67 -1.31 -1.42
C GLU A 173 11.06 -0.69 -1.68
N VAL A 174 11.50 0.28 -0.87
CA VAL A 174 12.71 1.07 -1.18
C VAL A 174 14.02 0.28 -1.09
N ASP A 175 13.98 -1.03 -0.82
CA ASP A 175 15.11 -1.95 -0.93
C ASP A 175 15.41 -2.37 -2.38
N GLY A 176 14.43 -2.24 -3.29
CA GLY A 176 14.58 -2.54 -4.71
C GLY A 176 15.32 -1.44 -5.49
N THR A 177 16.31 -1.81 -6.30
CA THR A 177 17.10 -0.83 -7.10
C THR A 177 16.30 -0.16 -8.23
N TRP A 178 15.11 -0.68 -8.55
CA TRP A 178 14.16 -0.09 -9.49
C TRP A 178 13.33 1.05 -8.88
N GLN A 179 13.29 1.18 -7.54
CA GLN A 179 12.53 2.25 -6.88
C GLN A 179 13.17 3.62 -7.06
N MET A 180 12.32 4.62 -7.28
CA MET A 180 12.72 6.01 -7.09
C MET A 180 13.14 6.23 -5.64
N GLY A 181 14.36 6.74 -5.44
CA GLY A 181 14.86 7.01 -4.10
C GLY A 181 15.13 5.75 -3.26
N HIS A 182 15.48 4.63 -3.92
CA HIS A 182 16.06 3.42 -3.29
C HIS A 182 17.01 3.78 -2.14
N LYS A 183 16.95 3.01 -1.06
CA LYS A 183 17.69 3.25 0.18
C LYS A 183 18.31 1.97 0.70
N THR A 184 19.38 2.12 1.48
CA THR A 184 19.80 1.09 2.42
C THR A 184 18.80 0.96 3.58
N ALA A 185 18.84 -0.17 4.29
CA ALA A 185 17.98 -0.42 5.45
C ALA A 185 18.16 0.67 6.54
N GLN A 186 19.40 1.11 6.78
CA GLN A 186 19.71 2.19 7.72
C GLN A 186 19.06 3.53 7.32
N GLU A 187 19.23 3.94 6.06
CA GLU A 187 18.67 5.19 5.54
C GLU A 187 17.15 5.19 5.61
N TYR A 188 16.52 4.09 5.18
CA TYR A 188 15.08 3.94 5.23
C TYR A 188 14.56 3.87 6.68
N GLY A 189 15.15 3.02 7.52
CA GLY A 189 14.74 2.85 8.92
C GLY A 189 14.78 4.17 9.70
N ARG A 190 15.80 5.01 9.47
CA ARG A 190 15.88 6.36 10.06
C ARG A 190 14.78 7.29 9.54
N ALA A 191 14.53 7.31 8.23
CA ALA A 191 13.49 8.16 7.63
C ALA A 191 12.08 7.73 8.09
N ALA A 192 11.78 6.42 8.04
CA ALA A 192 10.52 5.85 8.48
C ALA A 192 10.26 6.09 9.98
N CYS A 193 11.29 6.01 10.83
CA CYS A 193 11.17 6.29 12.25
C CYS A 193 10.70 7.74 12.52
N GLU A 194 11.31 8.72 11.86
CA GLU A 194 10.90 10.12 12.03
C GLU A 194 9.53 10.41 11.42
N ALA A 195 9.19 9.82 10.26
CA ALA A 195 7.85 9.93 9.70
C ALA A 195 6.79 9.35 10.66
N ALA A 196 7.03 8.15 11.20
CA ALA A 196 6.14 7.49 12.15
C ALA A 196 5.92 8.32 13.43
N LYS A 197 7.00 8.89 13.98
CA LYS A 197 6.93 9.78 15.14
C LYS A 197 6.05 11.00 14.89
N LEU A 198 6.30 11.70 13.78
CA LEU A 198 5.55 12.92 13.46
C LEU A 198 4.06 12.63 13.22
N MET A 199 3.72 11.53 12.55
CA MET A 199 2.34 11.11 12.36
C MET A 199 1.67 10.78 13.69
N ARG A 200 2.30 9.97 14.55
CA ARG A 200 1.76 9.65 15.89
C ARG A 200 1.62 10.85 16.82
N TRP A 201 2.53 11.81 16.76
CA TRP A 201 2.43 13.04 17.54
C TRP A 201 1.30 13.94 17.04
N THR A 202 0.93 13.83 15.77
CA THR A 202 -0.21 14.55 15.18
C THR A 202 -1.53 13.89 15.59
N ASP A 203 -1.63 12.57 15.53
CA ASP A 203 -2.76 11.79 16.06
C ASP A 203 -2.30 10.37 16.46
N PRO A 204 -2.37 10.01 17.75
CA PRO A 204 -1.87 8.72 18.23
C PRO A 204 -2.73 7.53 17.80
N ARG A 205 -3.92 7.76 17.23
CA ARG A 205 -4.83 6.70 16.74
C ARG A 205 -4.36 6.04 15.44
N VAL A 206 -3.32 6.58 14.79
CA VAL A 206 -2.77 6.03 13.55
C VAL A 206 -2.18 4.63 13.74
N GLU A 207 -2.41 3.79 12.76
CA GLU A 207 -1.77 2.49 12.57
C GLU A 207 -0.77 2.58 11.42
N LEU A 208 0.47 2.15 11.64
CA LEU A 208 1.58 2.37 10.70
C LEU A 208 2.22 1.07 10.24
N VAL A 209 2.36 0.95 8.92
CA VAL A 209 3.06 -0.15 8.24
C VAL A 209 4.43 0.35 7.77
N VAL A 210 5.50 -0.29 8.23
CA VAL A 210 6.86 -0.09 7.71
C VAL A 210 7.14 -1.10 6.60
N CYS A 211 7.88 -0.70 5.57
CA CYS A 211 8.19 -1.59 4.45
C CYS A 211 9.18 -2.69 4.86
N GLY A 212 8.79 -3.94 4.63
CA GLY A 212 9.72 -5.06 4.54
C GLY A 212 10.44 -5.06 3.20
N SER A 213 11.11 -6.18 2.89
CA SER A 213 11.74 -6.39 1.60
C SER A 213 10.71 -6.59 0.48
N SER A 214 11.08 -6.17 -0.73
CA SER A 214 10.24 -6.29 -1.94
C SER A 214 9.82 -7.73 -2.26
N PHE A 215 10.62 -8.72 -1.91
CA PHE A 215 10.29 -10.15 -1.98
C PHE A 215 11.37 -10.97 -1.24
N ARG A 216 11.04 -12.21 -0.86
CA ARG A 216 11.94 -13.14 -0.14
C ARG A 216 13.32 -13.33 -0.78
N GLY A 217 13.38 -13.29 -2.12
CA GLY A 217 14.62 -13.49 -2.90
C GLY A 217 15.59 -12.30 -2.91
N MET A 218 15.25 -11.18 -2.26
CA MET A 218 16.16 -10.03 -2.13
C MET A 218 17.41 -10.43 -1.34
N SER A 219 18.58 -9.96 -1.76
CA SER A 219 19.84 -10.23 -1.05
C SER A 219 19.89 -9.62 0.36
N THR A 220 19.04 -8.63 0.63
CA THR A 220 18.85 -7.94 1.90
C THR A 220 17.75 -8.56 2.77
N PHE A 221 16.98 -9.52 2.27
CA PHE A 221 15.86 -10.11 3.00
C PHE A 221 16.27 -10.61 4.40
N ALA A 222 15.37 -10.48 5.37
CA ALA A 222 15.54 -10.68 6.81
C ALA A 222 16.50 -9.69 7.49
N SER A 223 17.62 -9.34 6.86
CA SER A 223 18.52 -8.31 7.39
C SER A 223 17.91 -6.91 7.30
N TRP A 224 17.14 -6.65 6.24
CA TRP A 224 16.37 -5.44 6.01
C TRP A 224 15.33 -5.23 7.11
N GLU A 225 14.43 -6.19 7.30
CA GLU A 225 13.36 -6.13 8.30
C GLU A 225 13.94 -5.92 9.70
N ARG A 226 14.99 -6.68 10.05
CA ARG A 226 15.67 -6.55 11.35
C ARG A 226 16.14 -5.10 11.58
N GLU A 227 16.94 -4.56 10.65
CA GLU A 227 17.57 -3.25 10.83
C GLU A 227 16.56 -2.09 10.78
N VAL A 228 15.57 -2.18 9.89
CA VAL A 228 14.47 -1.21 9.83
C VAL A 228 13.64 -1.23 11.11
N LEU A 229 13.32 -2.41 11.64
CA LEU A 229 12.59 -2.53 12.89
C LEU A 229 13.41 -2.08 14.10
N GLU A 230 14.74 -2.29 14.13
CA GLU A 230 15.61 -1.74 15.16
C GLU A 230 15.46 -0.21 15.30
N HIS A 231 15.20 0.50 14.18
CA HIS A 231 14.90 1.93 14.18
C HIS A 231 13.45 2.26 14.54
N THR A 232 12.47 1.48 14.06
CA THR A 232 11.05 1.89 14.01
C THR A 232 10.15 1.20 15.04
N PHE A 233 10.64 0.18 15.75
CA PHE A 233 9.86 -0.75 16.57
C PHE A 233 8.82 -0.09 17.48
N ASP A 234 9.18 1.02 18.14
CA ASP A 234 8.30 1.67 19.12
C ASP A 234 7.17 2.48 18.46
N HIS A 235 7.28 2.78 17.15
CA HIS A 235 6.39 3.69 16.44
C HIS A 235 5.52 3.01 15.37
N VAL A 236 5.82 1.79 14.93
CA VAL A 236 5.06 1.11 13.87
C VAL A 236 4.29 -0.09 14.41
N ASP A 237 3.23 -0.51 13.74
CA ASP A 237 2.35 -1.61 14.19
C ASP A 237 2.50 -2.84 13.30
N TYR A 238 2.86 -2.62 12.03
CA TYR A 238 2.98 -3.66 11.02
C TYR A 238 4.32 -3.56 10.27
N VAL A 239 4.79 -4.70 9.78
CA VAL A 239 5.80 -4.79 8.71
C VAL A 239 5.14 -5.35 7.45
N SER A 240 5.41 -4.75 6.28
CA SER A 240 4.87 -5.22 5.01
C SER A 240 5.61 -6.46 4.50
N ILE A 241 4.90 -7.35 3.81
CA ILE A 241 5.50 -8.48 3.10
C ILE A 241 4.86 -8.62 1.72
N HIS A 242 5.67 -8.87 0.69
CA HIS A 242 5.19 -8.91 -0.68
C HIS A 242 5.62 -10.21 -1.38
N SER A 243 4.71 -10.81 -2.15
CA SER A 243 5.01 -12.04 -2.88
C SER A 243 4.13 -12.21 -4.11
N TYR A 244 4.77 -12.38 -5.26
CA TYR A 244 4.10 -12.68 -6.52
C TYR A 244 4.59 -14.01 -7.08
N TYR A 245 3.66 -14.82 -7.57
CA TYR A 245 3.95 -16.13 -8.15
C TYR A 245 3.62 -16.19 -9.64
N GLY A 246 4.35 -17.02 -10.38
CA GLY A 246 4.17 -17.20 -11.82
C GLY A 246 4.38 -18.63 -12.28
N ASN A 247 3.84 -18.94 -13.47
CA ASN A 247 3.98 -20.25 -14.12
C ASN A 247 4.56 -20.11 -15.54
N GLN A 248 5.65 -19.35 -15.68
CA GLN A 248 6.27 -19.03 -16.97
C GLN A 248 6.76 -20.28 -17.72
N ASN A 249 7.14 -21.34 -17.00
CA ASN A 249 7.62 -22.61 -17.57
C ASN A 249 6.49 -23.62 -17.86
N GLY A 250 5.24 -23.29 -17.53
CA GLY A 250 4.09 -24.17 -17.71
C GLY A 250 4.05 -25.38 -16.76
N ASP A 251 4.91 -25.43 -15.75
CA ASP A 251 4.93 -26.50 -14.75
C ASP A 251 3.86 -26.28 -13.67
N THR A 252 2.64 -26.71 -14.01
CA THR A 252 1.47 -26.60 -13.12
C THR A 252 1.67 -27.32 -11.80
N ALA A 253 2.38 -28.45 -11.77
CA ALA A 253 2.57 -29.21 -10.53
C ALA A 253 3.42 -28.41 -9.53
N SER A 254 4.55 -27.84 -9.98
CA SER A 254 5.39 -26.97 -9.16
C SER A 254 4.71 -25.64 -8.83
N PHE A 255 3.90 -25.08 -9.73
CA PHE A 255 3.16 -23.85 -9.43
C PHE A 255 2.13 -24.04 -8.30
N LEU A 256 1.52 -25.22 -8.18
CA LEU A 256 0.56 -25.50 -7.12
C LEU A 256 1.21 -25.71 -5.74
N THR A 257 2.54 -25.76 -5.62
CA THR A 257 3.26 -25.82 -4.33
C THR A 257 3.67 -24.45 -3.80
N ARG A 258 3.39 -23.35 -4.51
CA ARG A 258 3.73 -21.99 -4.06
C ARG A 258 3.11 -21.56 -2.72
N PRO A 259 1.95 -22.08 -2.29
CA PRO A 259 1.46 -21.82 -0.93
C PRO A 259 2.44 -22.28 0.17
N ASP A 260 3.25 -23.33 -0.06
CA ASP A 260 4.25 -23.76 0.91
C ASP A 260 5.38 -22.72 1.04
N GLU A 261 5.84 -22.16 -0.09
CA GLU A 261 6.81 -21.05 -0.10
C GLU A 261 6.27 -19.79 0.58
N MET A 262 4.97 -19.50 0.42
CA MET A 262 4.31 -18.39 1.11
C MET A 262 4.29 -18.61 2.63
N SER A 263 4.00 -19.84 3.07
CA SER A 263 4.03 -20.19 4.50
C SER A 263 5.43 -20.02 5.09
N GLU A 264 6.47 -20.52 4.41
CA GLU A 264 7.86 -20.35 4.84
C GLU A 264 8.25 -18.87 4.95
N PHE A 265 7.86 -18.06 3.96
CA PHE A 265 8.15 -16.63 3.95
C PHE A 265 7.52 -15.91 5.15
N ILE A 266 6.26 -16.22 5.48
CA ILE A 266 5.57 -15.67 6.65
C ILE A 266 6.32 -16.05 7.94
N ASP A 267 6.70 -17.33 8.10
CA ASP A 267 7.41 -17.81 9.28
C ASP A 267 8.78 -17.14 9.46
N GLU A 268 9.52 -16.93 8.37
CA GLU A 268 10.82 -16.26 8.37
C GLU A 268 10.72 -14.78 8.81
N VAL A 269 9.70 -14.06 8.33
CA VAL A 269 9.46 -12.67 8.74
C VAL A 269 9.00 -12.61 10.20
N VAL A 270 8.11 -13.50 10.64
CA VAL A 270 7.68 -13.60 12.05
C VAL A 270 8.89 -13.84 12.96
N ALA A 271 9.77 -14.77 12.61
CA ALA A 271 10.98 -15.05 13.37
C ALA A 271 11.91 -13.82 13.47
N THR A 272 12.04 -13.06 12.38
CA THR A 272 12.84 -11.84 12.33
C THR A 272 12.27 -10.74 13.21
N VAL A 273 10.96 -10.52 13.16
CA VAL A 273 10.24 -9.58 14.03
C VAL A 273 10.41 -9.95 15.50
N ASP A 274 10.22 -11.22 15.84
CA ASP A 274 10.32 -11.71 17.21
C ASP A 274 11.74 -11.62 17.77
N HIS A 275 12.75 -11.78 16.91
CA HIS A 275 14.14 -11.52 17.26
C HIS A 275 14.35 -10.06 17.72
N VAL A 276 13.86 -9.08 16.96
CA VAL A 276 13.97 -7.65 17.33
C VAL A 276 13.19 -7.36 18.61
N ALA A 277 12.00 -7.92 18.78
CA ALA A 277 11.21 -7.78 20.00
C ALA A 277 11.97 -8.30 21.23
N ALA A 278 12.62 -9.47 21.11
CA ALA A 278 13.43 -10.07 22.16
C ALA A 278 14.66 -9.21 22.51
N GLN A 279 15.37 -8.68 21.51
CA GLN A 279 16.50 -7.77 21.74
C GLN A 279 16.09 -6.51 22.50
N ARG A 280 14.91 -5.96 22.19
CA ARG A 280 14.34 -4.80 22.89
C ARG A 280 13.70 -5.14 24.23
N ARG A 281 13.60 -6.43 24.59
CA ARG A 281 12.90 -6.92 25.79
C ARG A 281 11.44 -6.43 25.82
N SER A 282 10.83 -6.27 24.65
CA SER A 282 9.46 -5.75 24.52
C SER A 282 8.45 -6.88 24.47
N ARG A 283 7.24 -6.60 24.97
CA ARG A 283 6.06 -7.47 24.79
C ARG A 283 5.21 -7.05 23.59
N LYS A 284 5.54 -5.94 22.93
CA LYS A 284 4.84 -5.49 21.72
C LYS A 284 5.05 -6.52 20.62
N ARG A 285 3.97 -6.87 19.93
CA ARG A 285 4.00 -7.67 18.71
C ARG A 285 3.84 -6.74 17.52
N ILE A 286 4.76 -6.83 16.56
CA ILE A 286 4.56 -6.24 15.25
C ILE A 286 3.81 -7.27 14.42
N MET A 287 2.73 -6.84 13.78
CA MET A 287 1.90 -7.70 12.94
C MET A 287 2.41 -7.66 11.49
N LEU A 288 1.95 -8.59 10.65
CA LEU A 288 2.31 -8.61 9.23
C LEU A 288 1.21 -7.95 8.42
N SER A 289 1.60 -7.09 7.47
CA SER A 289 0.73 -6.53 6.44
C SER A 289 1.11 -7.19 5.11
N PHE A 290 0.34 -8.18 4.66
CA PHE A 290 0.55 -8.77 3.34
C PHE A 290 -0.16 -7.92 2.30
N ASP A 291 0.36 -6.72 2.06
CA ASP A 291 -0.28 -5.66 1.27
C ASP A 291 0.06 -5.68 -0.22
N GLU A 292 0.88 -6.65 -0.66
CA GLU A 292 1.06 -7.02 -2.07
C GLU A 292 1.20 -8.54 -2.24
N TRP A 293 0.15 -9.17 -2.78
CA TRP A 293 0.20 -10.59 -3.14
C TRP A 293 -0.69 -10.87 -4.34
N ASN A 294 -0.17 -11.63 -5.31
CA ASN A 294 -0.99 -12.13 -6.42
C ASN A 294 -0.26 -13.20 -7.24
N VAL A 295 -0.97 -13.76 -8.21
CA VAL A 295 -0.37 -14.38 -9.38
C VAL A 295 -0.11 -13.28 -10.42
N TRP A 296 1.15 -13.10 -10.84
CA TRP A 296 1.51 -12.06 -11.80
C TRP A 296 2.63 -12.54 -12.73
N PHE A 297 2.27 -12.95 -13.96
CA PHE A 297 3.28 -13.41 -14.94
C PHE A 297 2.91 -13.25 -16.42
N HIS A 298 1.64 -13.34 -16.82
CA HIS A 298 1.25 -13.41 -18.24
C HIS A 298 1.71 -12.22 -19.11
N SER A 299 1.77 -11.00 -18.56
CA SER A 299 2.19 -9.79 -19.28
C SER A 299 3.68 -9.48 -19.16
N HIS A 300 4.50 -10.37 -18.57
CA HIS A 300 5.93 -10.12 -18.39
C HIS A 300 6.69 -10.06 -19.71
N ASP A 301 6.30 -10.90 -20.68
CA ASP A 301 6.93 -10.95 -22.01
C ASP A 301 6.24 -10.06 -23.06
N ASP A 302 5.13 -9.41 -22.70
CA ASP A 302 4.45 -8.49 -23.61
C ASP A 302 5.26 -7.20 -23.76
N ARG A 303 6.10 -7.13 -24.81
CA ARG A 303 6.93 -5.96 -25.11
C ARG A 303 6.12 -4.71 -25.41
N ARG A 304 4.83 -4.83 -25.77
CA ARG A 304 3.95 -3.67 -26.03
C ARG A 304 3.75 -2.81 -24.78
N LYS A 305 4.01 -3.33 -23.58
CA LYS A 305 3.99 -2.54 -22.34
C LYS A 305 5.06 -1.45 -22.29
N TYR A 306 6.11 -1.57 -23.10
CA TYR A 306 7.15 -0.54 -23.25
C TYR A 306 6.91 0.38 -24.46
N ASP A 307 5.95 0.05 -25.31
CA ASP A 307 5.57 0.85 -26.49
C ASP A 307 4.58 1.98 -26.13
N ILE A 308 4.01 1.96 -24.92
CA ILE A 308 3.27 3.10 -24.36
C ILE A 308 4.30 4.09 -23.80
N LYS A 309 4.99 4.79 -24.69
CA LYS A 309 5.64 6.03 -24.29
C LYS A 309 4.66 7.16 -24.55
N ASP A 310 3.90 7.53 -23.53
CA ASP A 310 3.10 8.76 -23.54
C ASP A 310 3.99 10.02 -23.35
N TRP A 311 5.31 9.85 -23.47
CA TRP A 311 6.39 10.75 -23.03
C TRP A 311 7.28 11.22 -24.18
N ASP A 312 7.16 10.60 -25.36
CA ASP A 312 7.88 11.01 -26.57
C ASP A 312 7.05 12.06 -27.35
#